data_AF-A0A550H1R1-F1
#
_entry.id   AF-A0A550H1R1-F1
#
_cell.length_a   1.000
_cell.length_b   1.000
_cell.length_c   1.000
_cell.angle_alpha   90.00
_cell.angle_beta   90.00
_cell.angle_gamma   90.00
#
_symmetry.space_group_name_H-M   'P 1'
#
loop_
_entity.id
_entity.type
_entity.pdbx_description
1 polymer ?
#
loop_
_entity_poly.entity_id
_entity_poly.type
_entity_poly.pdbx_seq_one_letter_code
_entity_poly.pdbx_strand_id
1 'polypeptide(L)'
;MNLRLRVSKNIDAKDYSQGRYIRFAVVDLDKSKKYPANYVCMLPLQPRANGKVNNVFSELFGDESLELAKRLLTKALKNEGDQEIKIEIEKRLKLLEPKHPVQVRCRVCGNLFEPERRRFKQRICQDCRQKRYNSQE
;
A
#
# COMPACT_ATOMS: atom_id res chain seq x y z
N MET A 1 9.16 -21.67 -6.69
CA MET A 1 9.08 -20.30 -7.22
C MET A 1 10.15 -19.45 -6.56
N ASN A 2 11.25 -19.25 -7.28
CA ASN A 2 12.32 -18.35 -6.92
C ASN A 2 11.99 -16.95 -7.41
N LEU A 3 11.09 -16.29 -6.67
CA LEU A 3 10.59 -14.98 -7.03
C LEU A 3 11.60 -13.88 -6.68
N ARG A 4 11.78 -12.97 -7.63
CA ARG A 4 12.54 -11.73 -7.44
C ARG A 4 11.77 -10.54 -8.00
N LEU A 5 12.16 -9.37 -7.53
CA LEU A 5 11.62 -8.12 -7.99
C LEU A 5 12.60 -7.50 -8.99
N ARG A 6 12.17 -7.33 -10.23
CA ARG A 6 12.87 -6.56 -11.25
C ARG A 6 12.29 -5.15 -11.25
N VAL A 7 13.14 -4.16 -10.96
CA VAL A 7 12.75 -2.75 -11.03
C VAL A 7 13.20 -2.16 -12.35
N SER A 8 12.33 -1.39 -13.00
CA SER A 8 12.68 -0.64 -14.21
C SER A 8 12.29 0.82 -14.06
N LYS A 9 13.23 1.71 -14.41
CA LYS A 9 13.06 3.17 -14.42
C LYS A 9 12.81 3.62 -15.86
N ASN A 10 11.68 4.30 -16.11
CA ASN A 10 11.35 4.81 -17.43
C ASN A 10 11.71 6.31 -17.51
N ILE A 11 12.88 6.62 -18.06
CA ILE A 11 13.49 7.97 -17.99
C ILE A 11 12.75 8.96 -18.90
N ASP A 12 12.12 8.48 -19.97
CA ASP A 12 11.42 9.31 -20.96
C ASP A 12 10.01 9.73 -20.51
N ALA A 13 9.55 9.27 -19.35
CA ALA A 13 8.23 9.55 -18.81
C ALA A 13 8.19 10.84 -17.94
N LYS A 14 8.83 11.92 -18.40
CA LYS A 14 9.01 13.17 -17.63
C LYS A 14 7.72 13.83 -17.13
N ASP A 15 6.58 13.57 -17.78
CA ASP A 15 5.27 14.12 -17.41
C ASP A 15 4.46 13.27 -16.41
N TYR A 16 4.96 12.10 -16.03
CA TYR A 16 4.25 11.24 -15.09
C TYR A 16 4.71 11.50 -13.66
N SER A 17 3.73 11.78 -12.76
CA SER A 17 3.94 11.84 -11.30
C SER A 17 4.96 10.80 -10.83
N GLN A 18 5.98 11.20 -10.06
CA GLN A 18 7.18 10.43 -9.71
C GLN A 18 6.96 8.93 -9.38
N GLY A 19 5.81 8.52 -8.84
CA GLY A 19 5.51 7.10 -8.59
C GLY A 19 5.23 6.22 -9.83
N ARG A 20 5.07 6.80 -11.03
CA ARG A 20 4.67 6.06 -12.25
C ARG A 20 5.83 5.68 -13.19
N TYR A 21 7.01 6.28 -13.03
CA TYR A 21 8.17 5.94 -13.86
C TYR A 21 8.96 4.73 -13.33
N ILE A 22 8.83 4.40 -12.04
CA ILE A 22 9.44 3.20 -11.43
C ILE A 22 8.41 2.06 -11.41
N ARG A 23 8.70 1.01 -12.16
CA ARG A 23 7.85 -0.18 -12.28
C ARG A 23 8.48 -1.37 -11.58
N PHE A 24 7.62 -2.14 -10.92
CA PHE A 24 7.99 -3.29 -10.09
C PHE A 24 7.40 -4.54 -10.72
N ALA A 25 8.23 -5.33 -11.39
CA ALA A 25 7.82 -6.58 -12.00
C ALA A 25 8.28 -7.76 -11.14
N VAL A 26 7.38 -8.72 -10.92
CA VAL A 26 7.69 -9.98 -10.27
C VAL A 26 8.15 -10.95 -11.34
N VAL A 27 9.34 -11.52 -11.14
CA VAL A 27 9.94 -12.52 -12.04
C VAL A 27 10.21 -13.80 -11.29
N ASP A 28 10.05 -14.95 -11.96
CA ASP A 28 10.35 -16.27 -11.41
C ASP A 28 11.57 -16.86 -12.09
N LEU A 29 12.67 -16.92 -11.35
CA LEU A 29 13.93 -17.45 -11.87
C LEU A 29 13.90 -18.96 -12.14
N ASP A 30 12.92 -19.67 -11.57
CA ASP A 30 12.71 -21.10 -11.86
C ASP A 30 12.16 -21.30 -13.28
N LYS A 31 11.38 -20.33 -13.80
CA LYS A 31 10.84 -20.38 -15.18
C LYS A 31 11.89 -20.09 -16.24
N SER A 32 12.71 -19.06 -16.01
CA SER A 32 13.80 -18.69 -16.91
C SER A 32 14.81 -17.78 -16.23
N LYS A 33 16.05 -17.81 -16.71
CA LYS A 33 17.12 -16.90 -16.27
C LYS A 33 16.96 -15.49 -16.88
N LYS A 34 16.21 -15.36 -17.99
CA LYS A 34 16.14 -14.12 -18.78
C LYS A 34 14.73 -13.54 -18.80
N TYR A 35 14.67 -12.21 -18.73
CA TYR A 35 13.46 -11.42 -18.97
C TYR A 35 13.28 -11.17 -20.47
N PRO A 36 12.05 -11.15 -21.02
CA PRO A 36 10.76 -11.26 -20.34
C PRO A 36 10.26 -12.69 -20.09
N ALA A 37 10.99 -13.73 -20.51
CA ALA A 37 10.54 -15.12 -20.39
C ALA A 37 10.28 -15.58 -18.94
N ASN A 38 10.87 -14.91 -17.94
CA ASN A 38 10.63 -15.16 -16.52
C ASN A 38 9.61 -14.23 -15.86
N TYR A 39 8.90 -13.41 -16.64
CA TYR A 39 7.88 -12.52 -16.11
C TYR A 39 6.70 -13.31 -15.54
N VAL A 40 6.20 -12.85 -14.38
CA VAL A 40 5.00 -13.39 -13.74
C VAL A 40 3.88 -12.38 -13.78
N CYS A 41 4.06 -11.23 -13.11
CA CYS A 41 3.06 -10.18 -13.03
C CYS A 41 3.69 -8.87 -12.54
N MET A 42 2.92 -7.78 -12.57
CA MET A 42 3.29 -6.51 -11.94
C MET A 42 2.96 -6.53 -10.45
N LEU A 43 3.87 -6.01 -9.62
CA LEU A 43 3.60 -5.78 -8.21
C LEU A 43 2.72 -4.53 -8.03
N PRO A 44 1.47 -4.67 -7.56
CA PRO A 44 0.59 -3.55 -7.32
C PRO A 44 1.10 -2.66 -6.17
N LEU A 45 0.67 -1.40 -6.14
CA LEU A 45 1.01 -0.49 -5.04
C LEU A 45 0.39 -0.96 -3.71
N GLN A 46 -0.82 -1.51 -3.78
CA GLN A 46 -1.54 -2.09 -2.65
C GLN A 46 -2.13 -3.45 -3.08
N PRO A 47 -1.53 -4.59 -2.69
CA PRO A 47 -2.02 -5.92 -3.01
C PRO A 47 -3.32 -6.26 -2.26
N ARG A 48 -3.75 -5.45 -1.28
CA ARG A 48 -5.08 -5.52 -0.67
C ARG A 48 -5.63 -4.11 -0.45
N ALA A 49 -6.52 -3.66 -1.33
CA ALA A 49 -7.36 -2.49 -1.10
C ALA A 49 -8.79 -2.98 -0.80
N ASN A 50 -9.20 -2.91 0.47
CA ASN A 50 -10.60 -3.00 0.93
C ASN A 50 -11.55 -3.90 0.10
N GLY A 51 -11.39 -5.22 0.22
CA GLY A 51 -12.44 -6.20 -0.09
C GLY A 51 -12.68 -6.55 -1.56
N LYS A 52 -12.17 -5.79 -2.54
CA LYS A 52 -12.16 -6.19 -3.95
C LYS A 52 -10.79 -5.91 -4.55
N VAL A 53 -10.02 -6.97 -4.79
CA VAL A 53 -8.69 -6.85 -5.34
C VAL A 53 -8.67 -7.37 -6.77
N ASN A 54 -8.87 -6.48 -7.74
CA ASN A 54 -8.74 -6.80 -9.16
C ASN A 54 -7.29 -6.59 -9.61
N ASN A 55 -6.36 -7.43 -9.15
CA ASN A 55 -5.03 -7.43 -9.75
C ASN A 55 -4.45 -8.85 -9.83
N VAL A 56 -3.71 -9.10 -10.91
CA VAL A 56 -3.13 -10.41 -11.25
C VAL A 56 -2.23 -10.94 -10.12
N PHE A 57 -1.52 -10.06 -9.41
CA PHE A 57 -0.64 -10.48 -8.33
C PHE A 57 -1.43 -11.10 -7.16
N SER A 58 -2.52 -10.47 -6.74
CA SER A 58 -3.36 -10.98 -5.66
C SER A 58 -4.19 -12.19 -6.10
N GLU A 59 -4.54 -12.30 -7.38
CA GLU A 59 -5.15 -13.52 -7.94
C GLU A 59 -4.17 -14.71 -7.91
N LEU A 60 -2.89 -14.48 -8.23
CA LEU A 60 -1.88 -15.54 -8.26
C LEU A 60 -1.43 -16.00 -6.87
N PHE A 61 -1.29 -15.08 -5.92
CA PHE A 61 -0.71 -15.34 -4.60
C PHE A 61 -1.72 -15.33 -3.46
N GLY A 62 -2.99 -15.03 -3.75
CA GLY A 62 -4.10 -15.12 -2.81
C GLY A 62 -3.81 -14.44 -1.47
N ASP A 63 -3.93 -15.20 -0.39
CA ASP A 63 -3.81 -14.65 0.95
C ASP A 63 -2.39 -14.22 1.33
N GLU A 64 -1.38 -14.89 0.78
CA GLU A 64 0.05 -14.63 1.04
C GLU A 64 0.56 -13.38 0.30
N SER A 65 -0.24 -12.81 -0.60
CA SER A 65 0.13 -11.66 -1.44
C SER A 65 0.77 -10.51 -0.65
N LEU A 66 0.22 -10.13 0.51
CA LEU A 66 0.76 -9.03 1.33
C LEU A 66 2.16 -9.36 1.88
N GLU A 67 2.31 -10.54 2.47
CA GLU A 67 3.57 -10.98 3.06
C GLU A 67 4.64 -11.18 1.99
N LEU A 68 4.26 -11.78 0.86
CA LEU A 68 5.12 -11.95 -0.29
C LEU A 68 5.58 -10.60 -0.85
N ALA A 69 4.68 -9.62 -1.00
CA ALA A 69 5.02 -8.28 -1.45
C ALA A 69 6.05 -7.62 -0.52
N LYS A 70 5.84 -7.69 0.80
CA LYS A 70 6.81 -7.20 1.80
C LYS A 70 8.16 -7.88 1.63
N ARG A 71 8.19 -9.22 1.57
CA ARG A 71 9.43 -10.00 1.40
C ARG A 71 10.19 -9.62 0.13
N LEU A 72 9.49 -9.46 -0.99
CA LEU A 72 10.08 -9.08 -2.28
C LEU A 72 10.67 -7.66 -2.22
N LEU A 73 9.94 -6.70 -1.65
CA LEU A 73 10.40 -5.32 -1.49
C LEU A 73 11.59 -5.22 -0.53
N THR A 74 11.56 -5.88 0.63
CA THR A 74 12.67 -5.89 1.59
C THR A 74 13.93 -6.53 0.99
N LYS A 75 13.77 -7.61 0.21
CA LYS A 75 14.90 -8.24 -0.48
C LYS A 75 15.46 -7.36 -1.58
N ALA A 76 14.62 -6.66 -2.33
CA ALA A 76 15.04 -5.69 -3.33
C ALA A 76 15.80 -4.52 -2.69
N LEU A 77 15.29 -3.96 -1.59
CA LEU A 77 15.90 -2.83 -0.87
C LEU A 77 17.35 -3.11 -0.45
N LYS A 78 17.62 -4.32 0.04
CA LYS A 78 18.96 -4.74 0.48
C LYS A 78 20.00 -4.79 -0.65
N ASN A 79 19.56 -5.06 -1.88
CA ASN A 79 20.45 -5.27 -3.02
C ASN A 79 20.46 -4.10 -4.00
N GLU A 80 19.62 -3.09 -3.79
CA GLU A 80 19.51 -1.95 -4.69
C GLU A 80 20.68 -0.98 -4.49
N GLY A 81 21.18 -0.41 -5.59
CA GLY A 81 22.22 0.63 -5.59
C GLY A 81 21.64 2.02 -5.83
N ASP A 82 20.57 2.13 -6.62
CA ASP A 82 19.95 3.39 -7.01
C ASP A 82 19.14 4.00 -5.85
N GLN A 83 19.47 5.24 -5.46
CA GLN A 83 18.81 5.93 -4.35
C GLN A 83 17.33 6.23 -4.61
N GLU A 84 16.95 6.58 -5.84
CA GLU A 84 15.55 6.86 -6.17
C GLU A 84 14.71 5.59 -6.09
N ILE A 85 15.24 4.46 -6.56
CA ILE A 85 14.58 3.16 -6.44
C ILE A 85 14.43 2.77 -4.96
N LYS A 86 15.46 2.98 -4.13
CA LYS A 86 15.38 2.74 -2.68
C LYS A 86 14.25 3.54 -2.03
N ILE A 87 14.18 4.84 -2.30
CA ILE A 87 13.15 5.72 -1.75
C ILE A 87 11.75 5.24 -2.13
N GLU A 88 11.54 4.83 -3.40
CA GLU A 88 10.25 4.31 -3.84
C GLU A 88 9.93 2.94 -3.22
N ILE A 89 10.92 2.05 -3.04
CA ILE A 89 10.74 0.78 -2.31
C ILE A 89 10.31 1.04 -0.86
N GLU A 90 10.99 1.93 -0.16
CA GLU A 90 10.67 2.30 1.23
C GLU A 90 9.28 2.90 1.35
N LYS A 91 8.92 3.79 0.42
CA LYS A 91 7.58 4.38 0.34
C LYS A 91 6.51 3.30 0.14
N ARG A 92 6.77 2.31 -0.73
CA ARG A 92 5.85 1.18 -0.92
C ARG A 92 5.74 0.32 0.32
N LEU A 93 6.84 0.02 1.01
CA LEU A 93 6.82 -0.72 2.27
C LEU A 93 5.94 -0.03 3.32
N LYS A 94 6.08 1.29 3.48
CA LYS A 94 5.22 2.09 4.38
C LYS A 94 3.74 2.03 4.03
N LEU A 95 3.40 1.89 2.75
CA LEU A 95 2.00 1.74 2.31
C LEU A 95 1.41 0.36 2.63
N LEU A 96 2.25 -0.65 2.84
CA LEU A 96 1.84 -2.01 3.23
C LEU A 96 1.75 -2.19 4.75
N GLU A 97 2.16 -1.19 5.53
CA GLU A 97 1.97 -1.19 6.98
C GLU A 97 0.50 -0.93 7.31
N PRO A 98 -0.05 -1.63 8.32
CA PRO A 98 -1.41 -1.38 8.75
C PRO A 98 -1.54 0.08 9.20
N LYS A 99 -2.52 0.81 8.64
CA LYS A 99 -2.80 2.16 9.10
C LYS A 99 -3.42 2.07 10.49
N HIS A 100 -2.69 2.59 11.48
CA HIS A 100 -3.27 2.77 12.80
C HIS A 100 -4.46 3.73 12.71
N PRO A 101 -5.58 3.41 13.37
CA PRO A 101 -6.71 4.32 13.41
C PRO A 101 -6.27 5.64 14.07
N VAL A 102 -6.57 6.74 13.39
CA VAL A 102 -6.25 8.08 13.91
C VAL A 102 -7.24 8.38 15.03
N GLN A 103 -6.80 8.34 16.27
CA GLN A 103 -7.62 8.76 17.40
C GLN A 103 -7.59 10.29 17.53
N VAL A 104 -8.76 10.88 17.75
CA VAL A 104 -8.91 12.33 17.95
C VAL A 104 -9.65 12.60 19.26
N ARG A 105 -9.37 13.76 19.87
CA ARG A 105 -10.01 14.17 21.13
C ARG A 105 -11.38 14.79 20.87
N CYS A 106 -12.40 14.30 21.56
CA CYS A 106 -13.75 14.89 21.56
C CYS A 106 -13.72 16.27 22.22
N ARG A 107 -14.30 17.27 21.56
CA ARG A 107 -14.43 18.65 22.09
C ARG A 107 -15.36 18.78 23.29
N VAL A 108 -16.27 17.82 23.49
CA VAL A 108 -17.30 17.90 24.53
C VAL A 108 -16.87 17.17 25.79
N CYS A 109 -16.57 15.87 25.68
CA CYS A 109 -16.18 15.05 26.83
C CYS A 109 -14.67 14.88 27.02
N GLY A 110 -13.85 15.31 26.04
CA GLY A 110 -12.40 15.14 26.12
C GLY A 110 -11.87 13.73 25.84
N ASN A 111 -12.74 12.74 25.61
CA ASN A 111 -12.34 11.35 25.33
C ASN A 111 -11.72 11.20 23.94
N LEU A 112 -10.78 10.24 23.80
CA LEU A 112 -10.25 9.83 22.51
C LEU A 112 -11.26 8.93 21.80
N PHE A 113 -11.47 9.16 20.51
CA PHE A 113 -12.32 8.33 19.67
C PHE A 113 -11.78 8.24 18.25
N GLU A 114 -12.19 7.21 17.52
CA GLU A 114 -11.86 7.05 16.11
C GLU A 114 -12.93 7.75 15.26
N PRO A 115 -12.57 8.79 14.48
CA PRO A 115 -13.54 9.49 13.65
C PRO A 115 -13.93 8.61 12.47
N GLU A 116 -15.22 8.58 12.15
CA GLU A 116 -15.70 7.99 10.92
C GLU A 116 -15.09 8.72 9.71
N ARG A 117 -14.76 7.96 8.66
CA ARG A 117 -14.27 8.53 7.40
C ARG A 117 -15.38 9.30 6.69
N ARG A 118 -15.57 10.57 7.06
CA ARG A 118 -16.47 11.52 6.40
C ARG A 118 -15.69 12.63 5.70
N ARG A 119 -16.36 13.35 4.79
CA ARG A 119 -15.79 14.52 4.08
C ARG A 119 -15.27 15.60 5.04
N PHE A 120 -15.84 15.68 6.25
CA PHE A 120 -15.47 16.64 7.29
C PHE A 120 -14.91 15.95 8.53
N LYS A 121 -13.88 16.56 9.14
CA LYS A 121 -13.26 16.06 10.37
C LYS A 121 -14.26 16.06 11.53
N GLN A 122 -14.60 14.89 12.06
CA GLN A 122 -15.39 14.77 13.29
C GLN A 122 -14.58 15.30 14.48
N ARG A 123 -15.20 16.17 15.28
CA ARG A 123 -14.61 16.75 16.50
C ARG A 123 -15.36 16.34 17.77
N ILE A 124 -16.43 15.58 17.63
CA ILE A 124 -17.32 15.16 18.71
C ILE A 124 -17.53 13.66 18.56
N CYS A 125 -17.39 12.91 19.66
CA CYS A 125 -17.61 11.47 19.67
C CYS A 125 -19.10 11.13 19.43
N GLN A 126 -19.36 9.87 19.09
CA GLN A 126 -20.70 9.37 18.81
C GLN A 126 -21.65 9.58 20.00
N ASP A 127 -21.21 9.29 21.22
CA ASP A 127 -22.02 9.45 22.44
C ASP A 127 -22.48 10.90 22.64
N CYS A 128 -21.56 11.86 22.54
CA CYS A 128 -21.87 13.28 22.69
C CYS A 128 -22.75 13.80 21.55
N ARG A 129 -22.61 13.22 20.35
CA ARG A 129 -23.46 13.55 19.21
C ARG A 129 -24.88 13.04 19.42
N GLN A 130 -25.04 11.83 19.93
CA GLN A 130 -26.34 11.21 20.17
C GLN A 130 -27.09 11.90 21.32
N LYS A 131 -26.39 12.27 22.40
CA LYS A 131 -26.96 13.09 23.48
C LYS A 131 -27.51 14.43 22.97
N ARG A 132 -26.81 15.11 22.05
CA ARG A 132 -27.28 16.36 21.45
C ARG A 132 -28.56 16.19 20.64
N TYR A 133 -28.67 15.10 19.88
CA TYR A 133 -29.85 14.83 19.06
C TYR A 133 -31.07 14.55 19.92
N ASN A 134 -30.90 13.74 20.97
CA ASN A 134 -31.97 13.39 21.92
C ASN A 134 -32.38 14.55 22.85
N SER A 135 -31.60 15.64 22.91
CA SER A 135 -31.95 16.84 23.70
C SER A 135 -32.71 17.88 22.89
N GLN A 136 -33.02 17.58 21.62
CA GLN A 136 -33.78 18.44 20.71
C GLN A 136 -35.19 17.89 20.39
N GLU A 137 -35.56 16.75 20.97
CA GLU A 137 -36.94 16.25 21.09
C GLU A 137 -37.49 16.59 22.49
#